data_AF-A0A524H0G0-F1
#
_entry.id   AF-A0A524H0G0-F1
#
_cell.length_a   1.000
_cell.length_b   1.000
_cell.length_c   1.000
_cell.angle_alpha   90.00
_cell.angle_beta   90.00
_cell.angle_gamma   90.00
#
_symmetry.space_group_name_H-M   'P 1'
#
loop_
_entity.id
_entity.type
_entity.pdbx_description
1 polymer ?
#
loop_
_entity_poly.entity_id
_entity_poly.type
_entity_poly.pdbx_seq_one_letter_code
_entity_poly.pdbx_strand_id
1 'polypeptide(L)'
;MIRSPSSRSRSCCSRSPSSRAGCRLVARRRWIRSRRSAVSSPMSSQSIRLAVRSLARARGFTVVALATLALGIGASTAMFTVVRAVLLRELPFDRPAELVQVGHEHAERGPVFGAFSPQDFDDVRASTGKFSSLSAYFYMPGLGLRNLTGLGAPLSVSAVMADGQLFGTLGVSAVQGRTFDATDDVLGANQVVVLSDG
;
A
#
# COMPACT_ATOMS: atom_id res chain seq x y z
N MET A 1 19.38 -74.03 -14.29
CA MET A 1 20.28 -75.16 -14.60
C MET A 1 20.65 -75.08 -16.08
N ILE A 2 21.95 -75.16 -16.39
CA ILE A 2 22.53 -75.69 -17.65
C ILE A 2 22.74 -74.71 -18.84
N ARG A 3 24.02 -74.28 -18.92
CA ARG A 3 24.97 -74.25 -20.08
C ARG A 3 24.77 -73.28 -21.27
N SER A 4 25.75 -72.36 -21.42
CA SER A 4 26.89 -72.35 -22.39
C SER A 4 26.59 -72.35 -23.92
N PRO A 5 27.57 -72.09 -24.82
CA PRO A 5 28.48 -70.94 -25.03
C PRO A 5 28.59 -70.54 -26.53
N SER A 6 29.68 -69.85 -26.90
CA SER A 6 30.24 -69.61 -28.26
C SER A 6 29.73 -68.31 -28.93
N SER A 7 30.47 -67.56 -29.74
CA SER A 7 31.84 -67.56 -30.26
C SER A 7 32.07 -66.20 -30.96
N ARG A 8 33.35 -65.86 -31.22
CA ARG A 8 33.93 -64.86 -32.17
C ARG A 8 34.90 -63.93 -31.43
N SER A 9 36.19 -64.27 -31.38
CA SER A 9 37.20 -64.32 -32.46
C SER A 9 37.65 -62.94 -32.95
N ARG A 10 38.95 -62.90 -33.29
CA ARG A 10 39.78 -61.79 -33.79
C ARG A 10 40.44 -61.00 -32.65
N SER A 11 41.75 -60.86 -32.58
CA SER A 11 42.84 -61.39 -33.42
C SER A 11 44.16 -61.04 -32.73
N CYS A 12 45.14 -61.91 -32.95
CA CYS A 12 46.46 -61.95 -32.37
C CYS A 12 47.22 -60.62 -32.34
N CYS A 13 47.82 -60.35 -31.18
CA CYS A 13 49.13 -59.75 -31.07
C CYS A 13 50.15 -60.49 -31.93
N SER A 14 50.92 -59.79 -32.75
CA SER A 14 52.29 -60.20 -33.08
C SER A 14 53.23 -59.00 -32.97
N ARG A 15 54.33 -59.26 -32.27
CA ARG A 15 55.38 -58.36 -31.84
C ARG A 15 56.27 -57.95 -33.01
N SER A 16 56.76 -56.71 -32.99
CA SER A 16 58.12 -56.35 -33.46
C SER A 16 58.49 -54.93 -32.99
N PRO A 17 59.77 -54.64 -32.68
CA PRO A 17 60.17 -53.60 -31.74
C PRO A 17 60.70 -52.32 -32.41
N SER A 18 61.04 -51.35 -31.56
CA SER A 18 61.80 -50.11 -31.84
C SER A 18 60.99 -48.90 -32.30
N SER A 19 60.80 -47.96 -31.37
CA SER A 19 61.11 -46.54 -31.58
C SER A 19 60.80 -45.75 -30.32
N ARG A 20 61.80 -44.97 -29.90
CA ARG A 20 61.70 -43.99 -28.83
C ARG A 20 60.69 -42.93 -29.24
N ALA A 21 59.61 -42.76 -28.48
CA ALA A 21 58.84 -41.52 -28.48
C ALA A 21 58.18 -41.35 -27.11
N GLY A 22 58.63 -40.36 -26.37
CA GLY A 22 58.12 -40.02 -25.05
C GLY A 22 56.64 -39.67 -25.11
N CYS A 23 55.80 -40.52 -24.53
CA CYS A 23 54.40 -40.24 -24.31
C CYS A 23 54.28 -39.42 -23.02
N ARG A 24 54.30 -38.09 -23.15
CA ARG A 24 53.95 -37.17 -22.06
C ARG A 24 52.47 -37.35 -21.72
N LEU A 25 52.20 -38.01 -20.59
CA LEU A 25 50.89 -37.99 -19.94
C LEU A 25 50.57 -36.56 -19.50
N VAL A 26 49.81 -35.83 -20.32
CA VAL A 26 49.21 -34.54 -19.94
C VAL A 26 47.98 -34.83 -19.09
N ALA A 27 48.16 -34.83 -17.77
CA ALA A 27 47.06 -34.84 -16.82
C ALA A 27 46.33 -33.48 -16.87
N ARG A 28 45.26 -33.37 -17.67
CA ARG A 28 44.32 -32.24 -17.62
C ARG A 28 43.51 -32.29 -16.33
N ARG A 29 44.03 -31.67 -15.26
CA ARG A 29 43.23 -31.34 -14.07
C ARG A 29 42.31 -30.17 -14.41
N ARG A 30 41.08 -30.50 -14.86
CA ARG A 30 39.99 -29.53 -15.05
C ARG A 30 39.41 -29.19 -13.69
N TRP A 31 39.96 -28.16 -13.04
CA TRP A 31 39.39 -27.54 -11.84
C TRP A 31 38.17 -26.69 -12.24
N ILE A 32 36.99 -27.30 -12.21
CA ILE A 32 35.71 -26.57 -12.18
C ILE A 32 35.09 -26.87 -10.82
N ARG A 33 35.30 -26.00 -9.83
CA ARG A 33 34.55 -26.04 -8.58
C ARG A 33 34.28 -24.63 -8.06
N SER A 34 33.04 -24.48 -7.60
CA SER A 34 32.43 -23.45 -6.76
C SER A 34 32.14 -22.07 -7.37
N ARG A 35 30.94 -21.97 -7.96
CA ARG A 35 30.03 -20.86 -7.65
C ARG A 35 29.21 -21.25 -6.42
N ARG A 36 28.88 -20.25 -5.59
CA ARG A 36 27.89 -20.20 -4.51
C ARG A 36 28.31 -20.75 -3.13
N SER A 37 29.03 -19.92 -2.38
CA SER A 37 28.77 -19.69 -0.94
C SER A 37 29.80 -18.69 -0.38
N ALA A 38 29.45 -17.40 -0.40
CA ALA A 38 30.12 -16.39 0.43
C ALA A 38 29.14 -15.24 0.70
N VAL A 39 28.06 -15.56 1.41
CA VAL A 39 27.35 -14.58 2.23
C VAL A 39 27.68 -14.98 3.67
N SER A 40 28.00 -14.00 4.51
CA SER A 40 28.54 -14.09 5.87
C SER A 40 30.07 -14.18 5.98
N SER A 41 30.74 -13.08 5.62
CA SER A 41 31.92 -12.65 6.38
C SER A 41 31.51 -11.37 7.12
N PRO A 42 31.77 -11.23 8.43
CA PRO A 42 31.51 -9.98 9.13
C PRO A 42 32.27 -8.88 8.40
N MET A 43 31.57 -7.82 8.03
CA MET A 43 32.10 -6.74 7.20
C MET A 43 33.21 -6.04 7.99
N SER A 44 34.45 -6.45 7.76
CA SER A 44 35.61 -5.88 8.45
C SER A 44 35.69 -4.39 8.09
N SER A 45 36.04 -3.55 9.08
CA SER A 45 36.18 -2.09 8.90
C SER A 45 37.12 -1.73 7.74
N GLN A 46 38.07 -2.60 7.44
CA GLN A 46 38.98 -2.50 6.30
C GLN A 46 38.25 -2.61 4.96
N SER A 47 37.26 -3.49 4.84
CA SER A 47 36.43 -3.67 3.65
C SER A 47 35.57 -2.42 3.37
N ILE A 48 35.01 -1.79 4.41
CA ILE A 48 34.24 -0.55 4.29
C ILE A 48 35.15 0.61 3.82
N ARG A 49 36.34 0.76 4.42
CA ARG A 49 37.33 1.77 3.99
C ARG A 49 37.74 1.60 2.54
N LEU A 50 37.98 0.36 2.11
CA LEU A 50 38.34 0.04 0.73
C LEU A 50 37.21 0.37 -0.25
N ALA A 51 35.96 0.06 0.10
CA ALA A 51 34.79 0.36 -0.71
C ALA A 51 34.52 1.88 -0.82
N VAL A 52 34.62 2.64 0.27
CA VAL A 52 34.48 4.11 0.23
C VAL A 52 35.57 4.74 -0.63
N ARG A 53 36.81 4.24 -0.52
CA ARG A 53 37.95 4.76 -1.30
C ARG A 53 37.86 4.38 -2.78
N SER A 54 37.25 3.25 -3.13
CA SER A 54 36.99 2.89 -4.54
C SER A 54 35.86 3.75 -5.14
N LEU A 55 34.79 4.03 -4.38
CA LEU A 55 33.74 4.98 -4.76
C LEU A 55 34.31 6.40 -4.96
N ALA A 56 35.18 6.85 -4.06
CA ALA A 56 35.81 8.18 -4.17
C ALA A 56 36.73 8.34 -5.40
N ARG A 57 37.22 7.24 -5.98
CA ARG A 57 38.00 7.25 -7.24
C ARG A 57 37.12 7.28 -8.49
N ALA A 58 35.90 6.73 -8.43
CA ALA A 58 34.96 6.68 -9.55
C ALA A 58 33.83 7.71 -9.42
N ARG A 59 34.20 8.98 -9.17
CA ARG A 59 33.27 10.06 -8.77
C ARG A 59 32.05 10.21 -9.67
N GLY A 60 32.21 10.13 -11.00
CA GLY A 60 31.10 10.25 -11.94
C GLY A 60 30.05 9.14 -11.78
N PHE A 61 30.48 7.88 -11.72
CA PHE A 61 29.58 6.75 -11.51
C PHE A 61 28.91 6.80 -10.13
N THR A 62 29.66 7.14 -9.09
CA THR A 62 29.13 7.25 -7.73
C THR A 62 28.08 8.34 -7.61
N VAL A 63 28.27 9.51 -8.25
CA VAL A 63 27.27 10.58 -8.25
C VAL A 63 25.98 10.13 -8.92
N VAL A 64 26.06 9.49 -10.10
CA VAL A 64 24.87 8.99 -10.81
C VAL A 64 24.15 7.91 -9.99
N ALA A 65 24.89 6.97 -9.39
CA ALA A 65 24.32 5.92 -8.56
C ALA A 65 23.65 6.45 -7.28
N LEU A 66 24.26 7.45 -6.63
CA LEU A 66 23.65 8.11 -5.47
C LEU A 66 22.43 8.92 -5.87
N ALA A 67 22.48 9.64 -7.00
CA ALA A 67 21.34 10.41 -7.50
C ALA A 67 20.15 9.52 -7.79
N THR A 68 20.33 8.40 -8.50
CA THR A 68 19.24 7.46 -8.80
C THR A 68 18.69 6.80 -7.53
N LEU A 69 19.56 6.41 -6.58
CA LEU A 69 19.13 5.86 -5.30
C LEU A 69 18.33 6.88 -4.48
N ALA A 70 18.81 8.12 -4.40
CA ALA A 70 18.14 9.21 -3.70
C ALA A 70 16.78 9.54 -4.34
N LEU A 71 16.70 9.53 -5.67
CA LEU A 71 15.44 9.78 -6.40
C LEU A 71 14.43 8.65 -6.17
N GLY A 72 14.88 7.39 -6.19
CA GLY A 72 14.01 6.25 -5.90
C GLY A 72 13.46 6.28 -4.46
N ILE A 73 14.32 6.49 -3.47
CA ILE A 73 13.92 6.59 -2.07
C ILE A 73 13.00 7.81 -1.88
N GLY A 74 13.40 8.97 -2.40
CA GLY A 74 12.65 10.21 -2.29
C GLY A 74 11.26 10.11 -2.92
N ALA A 75 11.14 9.49 -4.09
CA ALA A 75 9.86 9.28 -4.77
C ALA A 75 8.95 8.35 -3.96
N SER A 76 9.46 7.22 -3.46
CA SER A 76 8.67 6.29 -2.64
C SER A 76 8.25 6.93 -1.31
N THR A 77 9.14 7.65 -0.64
CA THR A 77 8.83 8.37 0.60
C THR A 77 7.82 9.48 0.35
N ALA A 78 8.01 10.30 -0.69
CA ALA A 78 7.08 11.38 -1.04
C ALA A 78 5.69 10.85 -1.35
N MET A 79 5.58 9.75 -2.11
CA MET A 79 4.30 9.10 -2.37
C MET A 79 3.64 8.67 -1.07
N PHE A 80 4.37 8.02 -0.16
CA PHE A 80 3.81 7.61 1.13
C PHE A 80 3.44 8.79 2.02
N THR A 81 4.22 9.88 2.01
CA THR A 81 3.90 11.12 2.73
C THR A 81 2.62 11.76 2.20
N VAL A 82 2.45 11.85 0.88
CA VAL A 82 1.23 12.38 0.25
C VAL A 82 0.04 11.48 0.57
N VAL A 83 0.18 10.17 0.40
CA VAL A 83 -0.86 9.18 0.76
C VAL A 83 -1.26 9.35 2.21
N ARG A 84 -0.30 9.42 3.14
CA ARG A 84 -0.59 9.63 4.56
C ARG A 84 -1.21 11.00 4.84
N ALA A 85 -0.76 12.06 4.18
CA ALA A 85 -1.30 13.41 4.37
C ALA A 85 -2.71 13.59 3.79
N VAL A 86 -3.05 12.84 2.72
CA VAL A 86 -4.35 12.94 2.04
C VAL A 86 -5.36 11.94 2.60
N LEU A 87 -4.95 10.68 2.83
CA LEU A 87 -5.83 9.63 3.36
C LEU A 87 -5.89 9.60 4.89
N LEU A 88 -4.83 10.02 5.58
CA LEU A 88 -4.76 10.04 7.05
C LEU A 88 -4.52 11.46 7.59
N ARG A 89 -5.05 12.50 6.95
CA ARG A 89 -5.25 13.76 7.67
C ARG A 89 -6.17 13.40 8.83
N GLU A 90 -5.63 13.40 10.05
CA GLU A 90 -6.41 13.17 11.27
C GLU A 90 -7.62 14.10 11.18
N LEU A 91 -8.79 13.52 10.94
CA LEU A 91 -10.00 14.30 10.86
C LEU A 91 -10.10 14.99 12.23
N PRO A 92 -10.16 16.34 12.29
CA PRO A 92 -10.09 17.11 13.53
C PRO A 92 -11.41 16.97 14.30
N PHE A 93 -11.69 15.75 14.72
CA PHE A 93 -12.82 15.35 15.53
C PHE A 93 -12.27 14.90 16.89
N ASP A 94 -13.04 15.08 17.95
CA ASP A 94 -12.56 14.83 19.31
C ASP A 94 -12.10 13.38 19.53
N ARG A 95 -12.71 12.42 18.80
CA ARG A 95 -12.46 10.97 18.95
C ARG A 95 -12.49 10.22 17.61
N PRO A 96 -11.49 10.39 16.74
CA PRO A 96 -11.49 9.79 15.40
C PRO A 96 -11.38 8.26 15.44
N ALA A 97 -10.81 7.68 16.50
CA ALA A 97 -10.67 6.24 16.66
C ALA A 97 -12.00 5.53 17.00
N GLU A 98 -13.01 6.26 17.46
CA GLU A 98 -14.34 5.72 17.80
C GLU A 98 -15.35 5.86 16.64
N LEU A 99 -15.01 6.64 15.62
CA LEU A 99 -15.88 6.87 14.47
C LEU A 99 -15.76 5.72 13.48
N VAL A 100 -16.90 5.10 13.20
CA VAL A 100 -17.01 4.03 12.20
C VAL A 100 -18.10 4.38 11.20
N GLN A 101 -17.83 4.12 9.93
CA GLN A 101 -18.84 4.26 8.88
C GLN A 101 -19.61 2.93 8.77
N VAL A 102 -20.94 3.01 8.89
CA VAL A 102 -21.82 1.86 8.71
C VAL A 102 -22.10 1.68 7.22
N GLY A 103 -21.99 0.43 6.75
CA GLY A 103 -22.22 0.04 5.36
C GLY A 103 -23.01 -1.26 5.28
N HIS A 104 -23.46 -1.62 4.08
CA HIS A 104 -24.09 -2.91 3.82
C HIS A 104 -23.02 -3.96 3.49
N GLU A 105 -23.20 -5.18 3.98
CA GLU A 105 -22.36 -6.31 3.56
C GLU A 105 -22.97 -6.97 2.33
N HIS A 106 -22.28 -6.89 1.19
CA HIS A 106 -22.68 -7.63 -0.02
C HIS A 106 -21.87 -8.91 -0.14
N ALA A 107 -22.55 -10.05 -0.24
CA ALA A 107 -21.93 -11.37 -0.28
C ALA A 107 -20.82 -11.54 -1.35
N GLU A 108 -20.95 -10.87 -2.50
CA GLU A 108 -19.98 -10.96 -3.60
C GLU A 108 -18.97 -9.80 -3.67
N ARG A 109 -19.31 -8.64 -3.08
CA ARG A 109 -18.52 -7.39 -3.23
C ARG A 109 -17.88 -6.92 -1.94
N GLY A 110 -18.16 -7.58 -0.82
CA GLY A 110 -17.73 -7.14 0.51
C GLY A 110 -18.53 -5.93 0.99
N PRO A 111 -17.98 -5.12 1.91
CA PRO A 111 -18.66 -3.96 2.46
C PRO A 111 -18.87 -2.88 1.38
N VAL A 112 -20.13 -2.45 1.22
CA VAL A 112 -20.54 -1.36 0.36
C VAL A 112 -21.06 -0.23 1.23
N PHE A 113 -20.36 0.90 1.18
CA PHE A 113 -20.76 2.14 1.81
C PHE A 113 -21.71 2.88 0.86
N GLY A 114 -22.96 2.43 0.84
CA GLY A 114 -24.03 2.94 -0.02
C GLY A 114 -25.06 3.78 0.74
N ALA A 115 -26.05 4.30 0.00
CA ALA A 115 -27.17 4.99 0.61
C ALA A 115 -28.03 4.02 1.41
N PHE A 116 -28.24 4.32 2.69
CA PHE A 116 -29.22 3.63 3.52
C PHE A 116 -30.62 4.14 3.18
N SER A 117 -31.60 3.23 3.17
CA SER A 117 -32.99 3.68 3.22
C SER A 117 -33.30 4.24 4.63
N PRO A 118 -34.28 5.14 4.78
CA PRO A 118 -34.67 5.62 6.11
C PRO A 118 -35.04 4.49 7.08
N GLN A 119 -35.62 3.40 6.56
CA GLN A 119 -36.01 2.22 7.33
C GLN A 119 -34.79 1.44 7.82
N ASP A 120 -33.79 1.21 6.96
CA ASP A 120 -32.55 0.54 7.37
C ASP A 120 -31.81 1.38 8.41
N PHE A 121 -31.84 2.71 8.30
CA PHE A 121 -31.27 3.60 9.30
C PHE A 121 -32.00 3.47 10.64
N ASP A 122 -33.34 3.41 10.64
CA ASP A 122 -34.14 3.17 11.85
C ASP A 122 -33.81 1.82 12.50
N ASP A 123 -33.64 0.77 11.71
CA ASP A 123 -33.29 -0.56 12.20
C ASP A 123 -31.89 -0.57 12.85
N VAL A 124 -30.91 0.08 12.21
CA VAL A 124 -29.55 0.23 12.79
C VAL A 124 -29.61 1.09 14.05
N ARG A 125 -30.40 2.17 14.06
CA ARG A 125 -30.59 3.04 15.23
C ARG A 125 -31.24 2.29 16.39
N ALA A 126 -32.20 1.41 16.11
CA ALA A 126 -32.87 0.57 17.09
C ALA A 126 -31.96 -0.54 17.64
N SER A 127 -30.88 -0.89 16.93
CA SER A 127 -29.90 -1.88 17.36
C SER A 127 -29.09 -1.38 18.58
N THR A 128 -29.67 -1.61 19.76
CA THR A 128 -29.22 -1.03 21.01
C THR A 128 -27.88 -1.64 21.47
N GLY A 129 -26.95 -0.79 21.92
CA GLY A 129 -25.75 -1.21 22.65
C GLY A 129 -24.47 -1.39 21.82
N LYS A 130 -24.49 -1.14 20.51
CA LYS A 130 -23.28 -1.21 19.66
C LYS A 130 -22.62 0.14 19.40
N PHE A 131 -23.38 1.23 19.47
CA PHE A 131 -22.91 2.58 19.17
C PHE A 131 -23.32 3.53 20.30
N SER A 132 -22.45 4.46 20.64
CA SER A 132 -22.73 5.55 21.59
C SER A 132 -23.65 6.61 20.99
N SER A 133 -23.51 6.84 19.69
CA SER A 133 -24.29 7.78 18.88
C SER A 133 -24.29 7.29 17.43
N LEU A 134 -25.33 7.63 16.68
CA LEU A 134 -25.48 7.27 15.27
C LEU A 134 -26.05 8.47 14.53
N SER A 135 -25.44 8.80 13.39
CA SER A 135 -25.89 9.89 12.54
C SER A 135 -25.85 9.54 11.07
N ALA A 136 -26.82 10.07 10.32
CA ALA A 136 -26.90 9.97 8.88
C ALA A 136 -26.43 11.26 8.21
N TYR A 137 -25.70 11.10 7.11
CA TYR A 137 -25.41 12.19 6.18
C TYR A 137 -25.53 11.70 4.75
N PHE A 138 -25.87 12.62 3.85
CA PHE A 138 -25.96 12.38 2.43
C PHE A 138 -25.03 13.35 1.69
N TYR A 139 -23.97 12.78 1.12
CA TYR A 139 -23.05 13.48 0.25
C TYR A 139 -22.90 12.70 -1.05
N MET A 140 -23.19 13.38 -2.16
CA MET A 140 -23.02 12.83 -3.50
C MET A 140 -22.20 13.81 -4.34
N PRO A 141 -20.95 13.47 -4.71
CA PRO A 141 -20.08 14.36 -5.48
C PRO A 141 -20.77 14.85 -6.75
N GLY A 142 -20.81 16.16 -6.95
CA GLY A 142 -21.41 16.81 -8.13
C GLY A 142 -22.94 16.97 -8.10
N LEU A 143 -23.66 16.26 -7.22
CA LEU A 143 -25.12 16.37 -7.07
C LEU A 143 -25.56 17.13 -5.81
N GLY A 144 -24.64 17.34 -4.86
CA GLY A 144 -24.85 18.18 -3.68
C GLY A 144 -24.72 19.70 -3.93
N LEU A 145 -24.62 20.15 -5.18
CA LEU A 145 -24.50 21.58 -5.46
C LEU A 145 -25.80 22.32 -5.12
N ARG A 146 -25.67 23.42 -4.38
CA ARG A 146 -26.75 24.34 -4.02
C ARG A 146 -26.34 25.75 -4.41
N ASN A 147 -27.28 26.51 -4.96
CA ASN A 147 -27.03 27.89 -5.31
C ASN A 147 -27.33 28.77 -4.09
N LEU A 148 -26.28 29.32 -3.50
CA LEU A 148 -26.39 30.35 -2.50
C LEU A 148 -26.73 31.66 -3.20
N THR A 149 -27.84 32.27 -2.81
CA THR A 149 -28.33 33.54 -3.36
C THR A 149 -28.53 34.53 -2.23
N GLY A 150 -28.48 35.84 -2.53
CA GLY A 150 -28.54 36.89 -1.51
C GLY A 150 -28.22 38.25 -2.12
N LEU A 151 -27.42 39.05 -1.40
CA LEU A 151 -27.07 40.42 -1.81
C LEU A 151 -26.00 40.52 -2.92
N GLY A 152 -25.45 39.39 -3.37
CA GLY A 152 -24.37 39.32 -4.37
C GLY A 152 -24.66 38.36 -5.52
N ALA A 153 -23.64 38.09 -6.33
CA ALA A 153 -23.73 37.11 -7.41
C ALA A 153 -24.00 35.70 -6.84
N PRO A 154 -24.89 34.91 -7.47
CA PRO A 154 -25.15 33.54 -7.06
C PRO A 154 -23.87 32.70 -7.03
N LEU A 155 -23.66 31.96 -5.94
CA LEU A 155 -22.52 31.07 -5.78
C LEU A 155 -23.00 29.62 -5.67
N SER A 156 -22.48 28.74 -6.53
CA SER A 156 -22.71 27.31 -6.38
C SER A 156 -21.79 26.75 -5.31
N VAL A 157 -22.36 26.24 -4.22
CA VAL A 157 -21.66 25.65 -3.09
C VAL A 157 -21.99 24.18 -2.96
N SER A 158 -21.02 23.37 -2.50
CA SER A 158 -21.28 21.97 -2.18
C SER A 158 -21.95 21.89 -0.81
N ALA A 159 -23.14 21.32 -0.75
CA ALA A 159 -23.87 21.10 0.49
C ALA A 159 -23.92 19.59 0.82
N VAL A 160 -23.87 19.30 2.12
CA VAL A 160 -24.11 17.98 2.68
C VAL A 160 -25.42 18.06 3.46
N MET A 161 -26.35 17.14 3.19
CA MET A 161 -27.53 16.99 4.03
C MET A 161 -27.18 16.05 5.17
N ALA A 162 -27.62 16.38 6.37
CA ALA A 162 -27.29 15.63 7.57
C ALA A 162 -28.47 15.64 8.53
N ASP A 163 -28.54 14.62 9.37
CA ASP A 163 -29.54 14.57 10.44
C ASP A 163 -29.20 15.53 11.58
N GLY A 164 -30.16 15.73 12.48
CA GLY A 164 -30.01 16.60 13.64
C GLY A 164 -28.92 16.18 14.65
N GLN A 165 -28.34 14.99 14.54
CA GLN A 165 -27.37 14.47 15.51
C GLN A 165 -25.92 14.50 15.02
N LEU A 166 -25.67 14.77 13.73
CA LEU A 166 -24.34 14.64 13.12
C LEU A 166 -23.25 15.37 13.91
N PHE A 167 -23.47 16.63 14.27
CA PHE A 167 -22.45 17.42 14.98
C PHE A 167 -22.22 16.92 16.41
N GLY A 168 -23.28 16.44 17.08
CA GLY A 168 -23.16 15.80 18.39
C GLY A 168 -22.35 14.51 18.34
N THR A 169 -22.58 13.68 17.32
CA THR A 169 -21.82 12.44 17.06
C THR A 169 -20.35 12.71 16.74
N LEU A 170 -20.06 13.78 15.99
CA LEU A 170 -18.68 14.19 15.67
C LEU A 170 -17.97 14.93 16.82
N GLY A 171 -18.69 15.36 17.85
CA GLY A 171 -18.17 16.20 18.93
C GLY A 171 -17.84 17.64 18.49
N VAL A 172 -18.38 18.10 17.36
CA VAL A 172 -18.04 19.42 16.80
C VAL A 172 -19.06 20.46 17.24
N SER A 173 -18.58 21.59 17.76
CA SER A 173 -19.40 22.73 18.13
C SER A 173 -19.26 23.88 17.11
N ALA A 174 -20.32 24.66 16.94
CA ALA A 174 -20.28 25.85 16.10
C ALA A 174 -19.43 26.95 16.77
N VAL A 175 -18.56 27.60 15.99
CA VAL A 175 -17.79 28.77 16.45
C VAL A 175 -18.71 29.96 16.73
N GLN A 176 -19.78 30.09 15.94
CA GLN A 176 -20.78 31.13 16.08
C GLN A 176 -22.19 30.55 15.90
N GLY A 177 -23.12 30.94 16.78
CA GLY A 177 -24.52 30.47 16.72
C GLY A 177 -24.70 29.09 17.35
N ARG A 178 -25.49 28.24 16.70
CA ARG A 178 -25.76 26.85 17.11
C ARG A 178 -25.63 25.91 15.93
N THR A 179 -25.28 24.65 16.19
CA THR A 179 -25.48 23.55 15.23
C THR A 179 -26.95 23.16 15.19
N PHE A 180 -27.36 22.39 14.18
CA PHE A 180 -28.67 21.74 14.21
C PHE A 180 -28.72 20.64 15.28
N ASP A 181 -29.92 20.38 15.80
CA ASP A 181 -30.20 19.34 16.79
C ASP A 181 -31.36 18.43 16.33
N ALA A 182 -31.71 17.41 17.12
CA ALA A 182 -32.79 16.48 16.77
C ALA A 182 -34.17 17.14 16.61
N THR A 183 -34.38 18.34 17.16
CA THR A 183 -35.63 19.10 17.00
C THR A 183 -35.73 19.78 15.64
N ASP A 184 -34.63 19.94 14.91
CA ASP A 184 -34.61 20.50 13.57
C ASP A 184 -34.90 19.41 12.49
N ASP A 185 -34.91 18.12 12.86
CA ASP A 185 -35.14 16.97 11.97
C ASP A 185 -36.59 16.44 12.01
N VAL A 186 -37.55 17.33 12.30
CA VAL A 186 -38.99 17.01 12.31
C VAL A 186 -39.72 17.71 11.16
N LEU A 187 -40.79 17.07 10.68
CA LEU A 187 -41.65 17.65 9.65
C LEU A 187 -42.22 18.99 10.13
N GLY A 188 -41.94 20.06 9.37
CA GLY A 188 -42.37 21.42 9.69
C GLY A 188 -41.40 22.22 10.57
N ALA A 189 -40.23 21.66 10.92
CA ALA A 189 -39.16 22.42 11.56
C ALA A 189 -38.60 23.53 10.67
N ASN A 190 -37.89 24.48 11.30
CA ASN A 190 -37.20 25.54 10.58
C ASN A 190 -36.07 24.96 9.71
N GLN A 191 -35.89 25.51 8.51
CA GLN A 191 -34.76 25.16 7.66
C GLN A 191 -33.49 25.80 8.21
N VAL A 192 -32.65 24.97 8.85
CA VAL A 192 -31.37 25.40 9.42
C VAL A 192 -30.23 24.99 8.50
N VAL A 193 -29.26 25.88 8.32
CA VAL A 193 -28.03 25.61 7.55
C VAL A 193 -26.83 26.00 8.41
N VAL A 194 -25.82 25.14 8.43
CA VAL A 194 -24.51 25.42 9.03
C VAL A 194 -23.51 25.66 7.90
N LEU A 195 -22.72 26.73 8.02
CA LEU A 195 -21.70 27.11 7.05
C LEU A 195 -20.31 26.77 7.58
N SER A 196 -19.45 26.23 6.72
CA SER A 196 -18.03 26.02 7.03
C SER A 196 -17.25 27.32 6.86
N ASP A 197 -16.30 27.56 7.76
CA ASP A 197 -15.23 28.53 7.54
C ASP A 197 -14.19 27.89 6.60
N GLY A 198 -13.78 28.60 5.55
CA GLY A 198 -13.17 28.03 4.32
C GLY A 198 -11.82 27.32 4.45
#